data_AF-A0A956KS59-F1
#
_entry.id   AF-A0A956KS59-F1
#
_cell.length_a   1.000
_cell.length_b   1.000
_cell.length_c   1.000
_cell.angle_alpha   90.00
_cell.angle_beta   90.00
_cell.angle_gamma   90.00
#
_symmetry.space_group_name_H-M   'P 1'
#
loop_
_entity.id
_entity.type
_entity.pdbx_description
1 polymer ?
#
loop_
_entity_poly.entity_id
_entity_poly.type
_entity_poly.pdbx_seq_one_letter_code
_entity_poly.pdbx_strand_id
1 'polypeptide(L)'
;GEAPAEPAGDPTLARLREFSGAIGCDAPEGQAKAWCITAGAWTHEDDAKLTLPEAGTAYVGLRVELKADADLAGILDSAELSLLAIRSEGDAGVASLSGVKPETDAEREDLANTRAAIVSVFTGEAKSVVLSESLGTYVDALPASADVSLTPTEHGWAMGEGIELRSAGPLVVALETLGDGDLGLSFHIPR
;
A
#
# COMPACT_ATOMS: atom_id res chain seq x y z
N GLY A 1 46.50 -0.54 1.06
CA GLY A 1 45.38 -1.50 1.07
C GLY A 1 44.15 -0.67 1.31
N GLU A 2 43.38 -0.45 0.26
CA GLU A 2 42.09 0.22 0.36
C GLU A 2 41.14 -0.71 1.10
N ALA A 3 40.46 -0.21 2.14
CA ALA A 3 39.45 -1.00 2.83
C ALA A 3 38.32 -1.33 1.83
N PRO A 4 37.75 -2.55 1.85
CA PRO A 4 36.58 -2.84 1.03
C PRO A 4 35.46 -1.88 1.43
N ALA A 5 34.88 -1.19 0.45
CA ALA A 5 33.69 -0.39 0.67
C ALA A 5 32.62 -1.28 1.33
N GLU A 6 32.04 -0.81 2.43
CA GLU A 6 30.87 -1.46 3.02
C GLU A 6 29.82 -1.67 1.92
N PRO A 7 29.14 -2.83 1.88
CA PRO A 7 28.05 -3.02 0.92
C PRO A 7 27.06 -1.88 1.12
N ALA A 8 26.84 -1.10 0.06
CA ALA A 8 25.82 -0.06 0.06
C ALA A 8 24.51 -0.74 0.51
N GLY A 9 23.95 -0.28 1.62
CA GLY A 9 22.72 -0.83 2.17
C GLY A 9 21.60 -0.78 1.13
N ASP A 10 20.58 -1.61 1.29
CA ASP A 10 19.42 -1.66 0.39
C ASP A 10 18.81 -0.24 0.23
N PRO A 11 18.84 0.34 -0.99
CA PRO A 11 18.36 1.70 -1.23
C PRO A 11 16.85 1.84 -0.99
N THR A 12 16.08 0.77 -1.19
CA THR A 12 14.64 0.74 -0.91
C THR A 12 14.41 0.90 0.59
N LEU A 13 15.13 0.12 1.41
CA LEU A 13 15.03 0.22 2.87
C LEU A 13 15.50 1.58 3.38
N ALA A 14 16.53 2.17 2.77
CA ALA A 14 16.98 3.51 3.11
C ALA A 14 15.87 4.55 2.88
N ARG A 15 15.20 4.51 1.73
CA ARG A 15 14.11 5.45 1.40
C ARG A 15 12.89 5.27 2.29
N LEU A 16 12.52 4.03 2.61
CA LEU A 16 11.41 3.74 3.53
C LEU A 16 11.68 4.23 4.96
N ARG A 17 12.93 4.15 5.43
CA ARG A 17 13.34 4.73 6.73
C ARG A 17 13.27 6.24 6.72
N GLU A 18 13.72 6.89 5.64
CA GLU A 18 13.60 8.34 5.49
C GLU A 18 12.14 8.80 5.51
N PHE A 19 11.26 8.09 4.79
CA PHE A 19 9.82 8.32 4.82
C PHE A 19 9.24 8.16 6.24
N SER A 20 9.61 7.10 6.94
CA SER A 20 9.18 6.86 8.34
C SER A 20 9.58 8.01 9.26
N GLY A 21 10.82 8.49 9.13
CA GLY A 21 11.32 9.62 9.92
C GLY A 21 10.59 10.92 9.61
N ALA A 22 10.35 11.20 8.32
CA ALA A 22 9.68 12.42 7.87
C ALA A 22 8.24 12.54 8.38
N ILE A 23 7.50 11.43 8.48
CA ILE A 23 6.12 11.43 8.97
C ILE A 23 6.00 11.19 10.49
N GLY A 24 7.14 11.05 11.18
CA GLY A 24 7.21 10.97 12.63
C GLY A 24 6.83 9.61 13.24
N CYS A 25 7.24 8.49 12.62
CA CYS A 25 6.92 7.16 13.12
C CYS A 25 7.55 6.78 14.46
N ASP A 26 8.58 7.50 14.88
CA ASP A 26 9.21 7.35 16.19
C ASP A 26 8.48 8.11 17.30
N ALA A 27 7.44 8.90 16.96
CA ALA A 27 6.68 9.65 17.94
C ALA A 27 5.66 8.74 18.68
N PRO A 28 5.54 8.88 20.01
CA PRO A 28 4.60 8.07 20.81
C PRO A 28 3.11 8.35 20.50
N GLU A 29 2.82 9.47 19.83
CA GLU A 29 1.49 9.92 19.44
C GLU A 29 1.52 10.47 18.00
N GLY A 30 0.53 10.13 17.17
CA GLY A 30 0.50 10.61 15.79
C GLY A 30 -0.62 10.00 14.94
N GLN A 31 -1.03 10.75 13.91
CA GLN A 31 -2.01 10.36 12.88
C GLN A 31 -1.43 9.34 11.88
N ALA A 32 -0.12 9.17 11.82
CA ALA A 32 0.55 8.36 10.80
C ALA A 32 0.60 6.85 11.10
N LYS A 33 -0.16 6.34 12.08
CA LYS A 33 0.02 4.96 12.60
C LYS A 33 0.03 3.89 11.51
N ALA A 34 -0.89 3.93 10.55
CA ALA A 34 -0.90 2.96 9.45
C ALA A 34 0.30 3.10 8.52
N TRP A 35 0.74 4.32 8.23
CA TRP A 35 1.93 4.60 7.42
C TRP A 35 3.21 4.08 8.09
N CYS A 36 3.27 4.19 9.41
CA CYS A 36 4.38 3.67 10.21
C CYS A 36 4.41 2.15 10.28
N ILE A 37 3.24 1.52 10.41
CA ILE A 37 3.09 0.06 10.29
C ILE A 37 3.57 -0.41 8.91
N THR A 38 3.26 0.36 7.87
CA THR A 38 3.59 0.06 6.47
C THR A 38 5.09 0.15 6.20
N ALA A 39 5.75 1.21 6.63
CA ALA A 39 7.20 1.30 6.52
C ALA A 39 7.92 0.31 7.47
N GLY A 40 7.27 -0.02 8.59
CA GLY A 40 7.63 -1.13 9.46
C GLY A 40 7.65 -2.48 8.73
N ALA A 41 6.66 -2.75 7.87
CA ALA A 41 6.51 -4.04 7.14
C ALA A 41 7.69 -4.43 6.23
N TRP A 42 8.54 -3.47 5.89
CA TRP A 42 9.80 -3.71 5.17
C TRP A 42 11.03 -3.60 6.07
N THR A 43 10.93 -2.90 7.20
CA THR A 43 12.08 -2.67 8.09
C THR A 43 12.14 -3.65 9.27
N HIS A 44 11.08 -4.44 9.51
CA HIS A 44 11.03 -5.50 10.51
C HIS A 44 10.99 -6.89 9.86
N GLU A 45 11.82 -7.81 10.36
CA GLU A 45 11.93 -9.19 9.83
C GLU A 45 10.80 -10.11 10.33
N ASP A 46 10.03 -9.67 11.34
CA ASP A 46 9.04 -10.50 12.06
C ASP A 46 7.59 -10.36 11.52
N ASP A 47 7.37 -9.64 10.42
CA ASP A 47 6.02 -9.45 9.89
C ASP A 47 5.44 -10.74 9.31
N ALA A 48 4.16 -10.98 9.61
CA ALA A 48 3.44 -12.14 9.12
C ALA A 48 3.48 -12.17 7.60
N LYS A 49 3.68 -13.36 7.02
CA LYS A 49 3.56 -13.58 5.58
C LYS A 49 2.11 -13.35 5.15
N LEU A 50 1.92 -12.55 4.09
CA LEU A 50 0.58 -12.33 3.52
C LEU A 50 -0.02 -13.68 3.10
N THR A 51 -1.14 -14.04 3.73
CA THR A 51 -1.90 -15.25 3.37
C THR A 51 -2.95 -14.88 2.34
N LEU A 52 -3.10 -15.70 1.28
CA LEU A 52 -4.15 -15.47 0.30
C LEU A 52 -5.53 -15.65 0.94
N PRO A 53 -6.51 -14.78 0.62
CA PRO A 53 -7.86 -14.94 1.12
C PRO A 53 -8.52 -16.19 0.50
N GLU A 54 -9.37 -16.88 1.27
CA GLU A 54 -10.08 -18.09 0.82
C GLU A 54 -11.07 -17.82 -0.34
N ALA A 55 -11.52 -16.57 -0.45
CA ALA A 55 -12.39 -16.08 -1.51
C ALA A 55 -11.85 -14.77 -2.09
N GLY A 56 -12.31 -14.42 -3.29
CA GLY A 56 -11.98 -13.14 -3.91
C GLY A 56 -12.32 -11.98 -2.98
N THR A 57 -11.31 -11.18 -2.63
CA THR A 57 -11.42 -10.09 -1.67
C THR A 57 -10.92 -8.80 -2.31
N ALA A 58 -11.70 -7.74 -2.17
CA ALA A 58 -11.31 -6.40 -2.55
C ALA A 58 -10.81 -5.62 -1.33
N TYR A 59 -9.89 -4.70 -1.57
CA TYR A 59 -9.28 -3.86 -0.57
C TYR A 59 -9.26 -2.42 -1.08
N VAL A 60 -9.46 -1.48 -0.15
CA VAL A 60 -9.41 -0.04 -0.42
C VAL A 60 -8.30 0.58 0.39
N GLY A 61 -7.55 1.49 -0.22
CA GLY A 61 -6.33 2.01 0.35
C GLY A 61 -5.95 3.35 -0.21
N LEU A 62 -4.80 3.86 0.23
CA LEU A 62 -4.17 4.99 -0.43
C LEU A 62 -2.82 4.58 -1.01
N ARG A 63 -2.36 5.32 -2.00
CA ARG A 63 -1.05 5.20 -2.62
C ARG A 63 -0.33 6.53 -2.57
N VAL A 64 0.96 6.52 -2.25
CA VAL A 64 1.88 7.66 -2.40
C VAL A 64 3.06 7.26 -3.25
N GLU A 65 3.63 8.25 -3.93
CA GLU A 65 4.83 8.06 -4.75
C GLU A 65 6.02 8.73 -4.08
N LEU A 66 6.93 7.91 -3.52
CA LEU A 66 8.16 8.34 -2.89
C LEU A 66 9.23 8.57 -3.97
N LYS A 67 9.21 9.75 -4.60
CA LYS A 67 10.25 10.11 -5.57
C LYS A 67 11.61 10.22 -4.92
N ALA A 68 12.69 9.79 -5.57
CA ALA A 68 14.04 9.75 -4.99
C ALA A 68 14.48 11.10 -4.39
N ASP A 69 14.17 12.22 -5.05
CA ASP A 69 14.62 13.56 -4.68
C ASP A 69 13.53 14.46 -4.07
N ALA A 70 12.37 13.91 -3.69
CA ALA A 70 11.25 14.70 -3.16
C ALA A 70 11.30 14.92 -1.65
N ASP A 71 10.77 16.08 -1.22
CA ASP A 71 10.43 16.34 0.17
C ASP A 71 9.27 15.46 0.62
N LEU A 72 9.51 14.67 1.66
CA LEU A 72 8.57 13.69 2.19
C LEU A 72 7.56 14.32 3.18
N ALA A 73 7.78 15.55 3.65
CA ALA A 73 6.95 16.18 4.69
C ALA A 73 5.49 16.46 4.24
N GLY A 74 5.22 16.56 2.93
CA GLY A 74 3.88 16.80 2.36
C GLY A 74 3.32 15.63 1.54
N ILE A 75 4.00 14.50 1.52
CA ILE A 75 3.69 13.44 0.54
C ILE A 75 2.33 12.78 0.79
N LEU A 76 1.87 12.76 2.04
CA LEU A 76 0.55 12.23 2.42
C LEU A 76 -0.59 13.07 1.82
N ASP A 77 -0.35 14.35 1.55
CA ASP A 77 -1.33 15.23 0.91
C ASP A 77 -1.55 14.87 -0.56
N SER A 78 -0.56 14.22 -1.19
CA SER A 78 -0.64 13.69 -2.54
C SER A 78 -1.18 12.26 -2.62
N ALA A 79 -1.56 11.66 -1.48
CA ALA A 79 -2.03 10.28 -1.46
C ALA A 79 -3.30 10.10 -2.31
N GLU A 80 -3.24 9.19 -3.28
CA GLU A 80 -4.33 8.87 -4.20
C GLU A 80 -5.09 7.62 -3.74
N LEU A 81 -6.34 7.46 -4.17
CA LEU A 81 -7.08 6.23 -3.89
C LEU A 81 -6.44 5.05 -4.63
N SER A 82 -6.18 3.97 -3.90
CA SER A 82 -5.63 2.72 -4.41
C SER A 82 -6.59 1.58 -4.11
N LEU A 83 -6.82 0.73 -5.11
CA LEU A 83 -7.66 -0.45 -5.01
C LEU A 83 -6.80 -1.67 -5.28
N LEU A 84 -6.94 -2.68 -4.42
CA LEU A 84 -6.30 -3.96 -4.57
C LEU A 84 -7.39 -5.03 -4.57
N ALA A 85 -7.27 -6.01 -5.45
CA ALA A 85 -8.10 -7.20 -5.38
C ALA A 85 -7.20 -8.42 -5.42
N ILE A 86 -7.51 -9.43 -4.61
CA ILE A 86 -6.79 -10.69 -4.53
C ILE A 86 -7.79 -11.83 -4.58
N ARG A 87 -7.51 -12.85 -5.40
CA ARG A 87 -8.27 -14.09 -5.46
C ARG A 87 -7.33 -15.28 -5.43
N SER A 88 -7.62 -16.27 -4.59
CA SER A 88 -6.94 -17.55 -4.60
C SER A 88 -7.35 -18.42 -5.80
N GLU A 89 -6.38 -19.10 -6.40
CA GLU A 89 -6.56 -20.12 -7.42
C GLU A 89 -5.79 -21.39 -7.00
N GLY A 90 -6.37 -22.15 -6.06
CA GLY A 90 -5.68 -23.27 -5.41
C GLY A 90 -4.58 -22.78 -4.47
N ASP A 91 -3.36 -23.31 -4.65
CA ASP A 91 -2.17 -22.87 -3.90
C ASP A 91 -1.53 -21.58 -4.48
N ALA A 92 -2.06 -21.07 -5.60
CA ALA A 92 -1.65 -19.83 -6.24
C ALA A 92 -2.71 -18.74 -6.06
N GLY A 93 -2.47 -17.55 -6.61
CA GLY A 93 -3.46 -16.49 -6.63
C GLY A 93 -3.25 -15.54 -7.80
N VAL A 94 -4.27 -14.71 -8.03
CA VAL A 94 -4.21 -13.58 -8.94
C VAL A 94 -4.56 -12.31 -8.19
N ALA A 95 -4.00 -11.19 -8.64
CA ALA A 95 -4.26 -9.88 -8.09
C ALA A 95 -4.42 -8.82 -9.18
N SER A 96 -4.96 -7.68 -8.77
CA SER A 96 -4.92 -6.42 -9.52
C SER A 96 -4.69 -5.28 -8.55
N LEU A 97 -3.79 -4.37 -8.90
CA LEU A 97 -3.55 -3.12 -8.17
C LEU A 97 -3.85 -1.97 -9.12
N SER A 98 -4.74 -1.08 -8.74
CA SER A 98 -5.15 0.04 -9.59
C SER A 98 -5.38 1.31 -8.79
N GLY A 99 -4.99 2.45 -9.37
CA GLY A 99 -5.42 3.76 -8.90
C GLY A 99 -6.79 4.12 -9.47
N VAL A 100 -7.54 4.96 -8.78
CA VAL A 100 -8.82 5.48 -9.28
C VAL A 100 -8.66 6.93 -9.72
N LYS A 101 -8.96 7.21 -10.99
CA LYS A 101 -8.97 8.57 -11.55
C LYS A 101 -10.40 9.02 -11.77
N PRO A 102 -10.84 10.14 -11.17
CA PRO A 102 -12.18 10.66 -11.42
C PRO A 102 -12.26 11.25 -12.83
N GLU A 103 -13.36 10.98 -13.52
CA GLU A 103 -13.67 11.57 -14.83
C GLU A 103 -14.62 12.76 -14.70
N THR A 104 -15.41 12.79 -13.62
CA THR A 104 -16.40 13.85 -13.35
C THR A 104 -16.13 14.56 -12.02
N ASP A 105 -16.70 15.76 -11.85
CA ASP A 105 -16.60 16.49 -10.58
C ASP A 105 -17.30 15.77 -9.43
N ALA A 106 -18.41 15.07 -9.71
CA ALA A 106 -19.11 14.26 -8.70
C ALA A 106 -18.25 13.07 -8.23
N GLU A 107 -17.58 12.38 -9.16
CA GLU A 107 -16.61 11.33 -8.79
C GLU A 107 -15.42 11.92 -8.02
N ARG A 108 -14.94 13.11 -8.39
CA ARG A 108 -13.86 13.77 -7.68
C ARG A 108 -14.23 14.04 -6.23
N GLU A 109 -15.46 14.50 -5.98
CA GLU A 109 -15.98 14.72 -4.62
C GLU A 109 -16.14 13.39 -3.86
N ASP A 110 -16.67 12.35 -4.50
CA ASP A 110 -16.84 11.03 -3.89
C ASP A 110 -15.50 10.37 -3.52
N LEU A 111 -14.50 10.48 -4.40
CA LEU A 111 -13.13 10.02 -4.12
C LEU A 111 -12.45 10.83 -3.02
N ALA A 112 -12.68 12.15 -2.96
CA ALA A 112 -12.16 12.98 -1.87
C ALA A 112 -12.75 12.58 -0.52
N ASN A 113 -14.07 12.31 -0.46
CA ASN A 113 -14.76 11.82 0.73
C ASN A 113 -14.24 10.43 1.14
N THR A 114 -14.07 9.53 0.17
CA THR A 114 -13.51 8.19 0.40
C THR A 114 -12.09 8.27 0.93
N ARG A 115 -11.24 9.11 0.36
CA ARG A 115 -9.88 9.37 0.84
C ARG A 115 -9.89 9.84 2.28
N ALA A 116 -10.75 10.81 2.63
CA ALA A 116 -10.87 11.30 4.00
C ALA A 116 -11.32 10.21 4.99
N ALA A 117 -12.25 9.33 4.57
CA ALA A 117 -12.69 8.19 5.38
C ALA A 117 -11.57 7.17 5.60
N ILE A 118 -10.77 6.88 4.56
CA ILE A 118 -9.60 6.00 4.66
C ILE A 118 -8.55 6.60 5.61
N VAL A 119 -8.24 7.89 5.45
CA VAL A 119 -7.35 8.61 6.38
C VAL A 119 -7.85 8.47 7.82
N SER A 120 -9.14 8.66 8.06
CA SER A 120 -9.74 8.53 9.41
C SER A 120 -9.55 7.13 10.02
N VAL A 121 -9.55 6.07 9.22
CA VAL A 121 -9.22 4.72 9.73
C VAL A 121 -7.74 4.62 10.07
N PHE A 122 -6.88 5.18 9.23
CA PHE A 122 -5.42 5.14 9.42
C PHE A 122 -4.92 6.02 10.57
N THR A 123 -5.63 7.09 10.90
CA THR A 123 -5.40 7.90 12.12
C THR A 123 -6.03 7.28 13.37
N GLY A 124 -6.85 6.23 13.22
CA GLY A 124 -7.57 5.56 14.31
C GLY A 124 -8.84 6.29 14.77
N GLU A 125 -9.28 7.32 14.06
CA GLU A 125 -10.52 8.06 14.32
C GLU A 125 -11.77 7.25 13.90
N ALA A 126 -11.61 6.34 12.94
CA ALA A 126 -12.64 5.41 12.49
C ALA A 126 -12.15 3.96 12.54
N LYS A 127 -13.10 3.01 12.53
CA LYS A 127 -12.79 1.56 12.51
C LYS A 127 -12.89 0.93 11.13
N SER A 128 -13.62 1.56 10.21
CA SER A 128 -13.94 1.04 8.90
C SER A 128 -14.20 2.17 7.93
N VAL A 129 -14.02 1.89 6.64
CA VAL A 129 -14.33 2.82 5.54
C VAL A 129 -15.74 2.53 5.06
N VAL A 130 -16.57 3.57 4.94
CA VAL A 130 -17.89 3.48 4.30
C VAL A 130 -17.79 4.11 2.92
N LEU A 131 -18.01 3.32 1.88
CA LEU A 131 -18.02 3.79 0.49
C LEU A 131 -19.43 4.21 0.08
N SER A 132 -19.51 5.08 -0.93
CA SER A 132 -20.76 5.30 -1.67
C SER A 132 -21.25 3.99 -2.30
N GLU A 133 -22.55 3.89 -2.59
CA GLU A 133 -23.14 2.68 -3.18
C GLU A 133 -22.49 2.34 -4.53
N SER A 134 -22.26 3.34 -5.38
CA SER A 134 -21.62 3.18 -6.69
C SER A 134 -20.18 2.69 -6.56
N LEU A 135 -19.37 3.32 -5.68
CA LEU A 135 -17.98 2.92 -5.49
C LEU A 135 -17.89 1.56 -4.81
N GLY A 136 -18.75 1.27 -3.84
CA GLY A 136 -18.85 -0.04 -3.20
C GLY A 136 -19.13 -1.14 -4.21
N THR A 137 -20.14 -0.96 -5.07
CA THR A 137 -20.49 -1.92 -6.12
C THR A 137 -19.33 -2.15 -7.09
N TYR A 138 -18.61 -1.09 -7.45
CA TYR A 138 -17.42 -1.19 -8.31
C TYR A 138 -16.30 -1.99 -7.65
N VAL A 139 -15.96 -1.65 -6.39
CA VAL A 139 -14.90 -2.32 -5.62
C VAL A 139 -15.22 -3.80 -5.43
N ASP A 140 -16.46 -4.15 -5.11
CA ASP A 140 -16.89 -5.53 -4.88
C ASP A 140 -16.77 -6.41 -6.14
N ALA A 141 -16.78 -5.81 -7.34
CA ALA A 141 -16.63 -6.52 -8.60
C ALA A 141 -15.16 -6.80 -8.99
N LEU A 142 -14.20 -6.07 -8.42
CA LEU A 142 -12.77 -6.15 -8.82
C LEU A 142 -12.13 -7.54 -8.71
N PRO A 143 -12.43 -8.38 -7.70
CA PRO A 143 -11.79 -9.70 -7.59
C PRO A 143 -12.12 -10.63 -8.77
N ALA A 144 -13.23 -10.40 -9.47
CA ALA A 144 -13.56 -11.16 -10.67
C ALA A 144 -12.64 -10.80 -11.85
N SER A 145 -12.18 -9.55 -11.93
CA SER A 145 -11.32 -9.02 -13.00
C SER A 145 -9.82 -9.12 -12.72
N ALA A 146 -9.39 -9.52 -11.52
CA ALA A 146 -7.98 -9.72 -11.20
C ALA A 146 -7.36 -10.81 -12.09
N ASP A 147 -6.25 -10.50 -12.75
CA ASP A 147 -5.63 -11.35 -13.78
C ASP A 147 -4.10 -11.45 -13.69
N VAL A 148 -3.44 -10.67 -12.83
CA VAL A 148 -1.98 -10.74 -12.64
C VAL A 148 -1.63 -11.86 -11.68
N SER A 149 -0.88 -12.86 -12.14
CA SER A 149 -0.45 -13.98 -11.29
C SER A 149 0.42 -13.53 -10.12
N LEU A 150 0.17 -14.10 -8.95
CA LEU A 150 0.97 -13.92 -7.74
C LEU A 150 2.07 -14.99 -7.67
N THR A 151 3.30 -14.53 -7.43
CA THR A 151 4.45 -15.41 -7.19
C THR A 151 4.81 -15.37 -5.70
N PRO A 152 4.92 -16.50 -5.00
CA PRO A 152 5.25 -16.48 -3.58
C PRO A 152 6.67 -15.96 -3.36
N THR A 153 6.84 -15.11 -2.35
CA THR A 153 8.14 -14.64 -1.86
C THR A 153 8.39 -15.13 -0.43
N GLU A 154 9.55 -14.79 0.13
CA GLU A 154 9.86 -15.03 1.54
C GLU A 154 8.85 -14.32 2.46
N HIS A 155 8.46 -13.09 2.13
CA HIS A 155 7.65 -12.22 2.99
C HIS A 155 6.17 -12.13 2.58
N GLY A 156 5.78 -12.69 1.44
CA GLY A 156 4.40 -12.59 0.95
C GLY A 156 4.29 -13.04 -0.50
N TRP A 157 3.92 -12.11 -1.37
CA TRP A 157 3.67 -12.34 -2.78
C TRP A 157 4.26 -11.23 -3.63
N ALA A 158 4.68 -11.54 -4.84
CA ALA A 158 5.01 -10.56 -5.87
C ALA A 158 3.95 -10.60 -6.97
N MET A 159 3.65 -9.44 -7.57
CA MET A 159 2.76 -9.33 -8.73
C MET A 159 3.43 -8.51 -9.84
N GLY A 160 3.33 -8.97 -11.08
CA GLY A 160 3.96 -8.30 -12.23
C GLY A 160 5.48 -8.10 -12.07
N GLU A 161 6.01 -7.08 -12.72
CA GLU A 161 7.41 -6.66 -12.57
C GLU A 161 7.49 -5.55 -11.53
N GLY A 162 8.08 -5.85 -10.36
CA GLY A 162 8.46 -4.83 -9.38
C GLY A 162 7.44 -4.48 -8.30
N ILE A 163 6.37 -5.27 -8.11
CA ILE A 163 5.42 -5.07 -7.01
C ILE A 163 5.51 -6.22 -6.00
N GLU A 164 5.76 -5.88 -4.74
CA GLU A 164 5.75 -6.83 -3.62
C GLU A 164 4.60 -6.52 -2.67
N LEU A 165 3.84 -7.55 -2.31
CA LEU A 165 2.71 -7.53 -1.38
C LEU A 165 3.10 -8.19 -0.06
N ARG A 166 2.88 -7.49 1.04
CA ARG A 166 3.08 -7.98 2.42
C ARG A 166 1.87 -7.69 3.28
N SER A 167 1.73 -8.42 4.38
CA SER A 167 0.81 -8.03 5.45
C SER A 167 1.51 -7.14 6.46
N ALA A 168 0.78 -6.19 7.00
CA ALA A 168 1.24 -5.29 8.05
C ALA A 168 0.11 -5.12 9.06
N GLY A 169 0.08 -5.98 10.08
CA GLY A 169 -1.08 -6.12 10.96
C GLY A 169 -2.35 -6.49 10.17
N PRO A 170 -3.44 -5.69 10.24
CA PRO A 170 -4.67 -5.95 9.48
C PRO A 170 -4.63 -5.45 8.02
N LEU A 171 -3.53 -4.84 7.59
CA LEU A 171 -3.41 -4.20 6.29
C LEU A 171 -2.68 -5.10 5.29
N VAL A 172 -3.00 -4.91 4.01
CA VAL A 172 -2.18 -5.39 2.89
C VAL A 172 -1.43 -4.20 2.29
N VAL A 173 -0.11 -4.30 2.27
CA VAL A 173 0.76 -3.26 1.72
C VAL A 173 1.35 -3.74 0.41
N ALA A 174 1.39 -2.86 -0.58
CA ALA A 174 2.12 -3.05 -1.82
C ALA A 174 3.25 -2.03 -1.94
N LEU A 175 4.45 -2.52 -2.24
CA LEU A 175 5.60 -1.72 -2.62
C LEU A 175 5.87 -1.92 -4.10
N GLU A 176 5.81 -0.85 -4.87
CA GLU A 176 6.07 -0.79 -6.30
C GLU A 176 7.43 -0.15 -6.56
N THR A 177 8.24 -0.75 -7.43
CA THR A 177 9.48 -0.14 -7.94
C THR A 177 9.17 0.56 -9.27
N LEU A 178 9.23 1.90 -9.28
CA LEU A 178 8.76 2.70 -10.43
C LEU A 178 9.87 3.08 -11.42
N GLY A 179 11.13 2.75 -11.10
CA GLY A 179 12.32 3.16 -11.87
C GLY A 179 13.03 4.36 -11.25
N ASP A 180 14.30 4.59 -11.62
CA ASP A 180 15.13 5.72 -11.14
C ASP A 180 15.23 5.89 -9.61
N GLY A 181 14.91 4.84 -8.84
CA GLY A 181 14.87 4.89 -7.37
C GLY A 181 13.54 5.36 -6.78
N ASP A 182 12.55 5.67 -7.63
CA ASP A 182 11.20 6.03 -7.21
C ASP A 182 10.43 4.79 -6.74
N LEU A 183 9.66 4.95 -5.66
CA LEU A 183 8.85 3.89 -5.07
C LEU A 183 7.38 4.29 -5.03
N GLY A 184 6.48 3.37 -5.35
CA GLY A 184 5.07 3.47 -5.03
C GLY A 184 4.80 2.73 -3.74
N LEU A 185 4.18 3.38 -2.75
CA LEU A 185 3.78 2.72 -1.51
C LEU A 185 2.27 2.82 -1.37
N SER A 186 1.59 1.68 -1.34
CA SER A 186 0.14 1.61 -1.14
C SER A 186 -0.25 0.62 -0.07
N PHE A 187 -1.36 0.87 0.60
CA PHE A 187 -1.74 0.18 1.83
C PHE A 187 -3.24 0.14 1.94
N HIS A 188 -3.77 -1.07 2.16
CA HIS A 188 -5.14 -1.38 1.86
C HIS A 188 -5.80 -2.10 3.03
N ILE A 189 -7.03 -1.68 3.33
CA ILE A 189 -7.92 -2.27 4.31
C ILE A 189 -8.88 -3.19 3.56
N PRO A 190 -9.17 -4.41 4.06
CA PRO A 190 -10.18 -5.27 3.46
C PRO A 190 -11.54 -4.55 3.45
N ARG A 191 -12.25 -4.67 2.32
CA ARG A 191 -13.56 -4.05 2.12
C ARG A 191 -14.68 -4.77 2.86
#